data_AF-M0N069-F1
#
_entry.id   AF-M0N069-F1
#
_cell.length_a   1.000
_cell.length_b   1.000
_cell.length_c   1.000
_cell.angle_alpha   90.00
_cell.angle_beta   90.00
_cell.angle_gamma   90.00
#
_symmetry.space_group_name_H-M   'P 1'
#
loop_
_entity.id
_entity.type
_entity.pdbx_description
1 polymer ?
#
loop_
_entity_poly.entity_id
_entity_poly.type
_entity_poly.pdbx_seq_one_letter_code
_entity_poly.pdbx_strand_id
1 'polypeptide(L)'
;MSTLTTSDTPAYRGQKIALVVGYLALAGAVLYAYGAPAEGYEISIYTTATPIGFWLGFAVAITIAIAVTLYAPEGYLSLGGLALGGGAVLALAGLPIIRNYFFYGTGDAMTHLGWTKDLFEGVLSAFGLFYPGIHTTSLFMKGVVGTTIPRSMLLVVLAYILSFVVFIPLCVRSMTSHRGAMLLSGLAAFLLLPINHLGMNYMTPHPITDAVLLSPVVIYFLINYLTSPADVFESRYPVPALTALFAVVLGASVLYHPQQAANLIILFITISGVQFIYRSMRPDSRIAGHKTLYGPTMFVIGSFMLWSVGRGRYENSVDAVLRELLSFLTGGASAGAAVASRGNSLTAIGAGIVEVFLKLFSVSAIFAALAGLLMLTSLAGRLRDTPDTAALVKYFTVGLVVLIPYSFVFFVGSVSKLFFRNVGLIMVFSTILGSIALYRYVSGLSEFAP
;
A
#
# COMPACT_ATOMS: atom_id res chain seq x y z
N MET A 1 27.77 -32.08 -1.42
CA MET A 1 27.19 -33.34 -0.90
C MET A 1 26.00 -32.95 -0.02
N SER A 2 24.81 -33.34 -0.47
CA SER A 2 23.52 -32.92 0.07
C SER A 2 23.21 -33.66 1.37
N THR A 3 23.15 -32.94 2.49
CA THR A 3 22.41 -33.40 3.67
C THR A 3 20.99 -32.90 3.55
N LEU A 4 20.21 -33.58 2.70
CA LEU A 4 18.78 -33.74 2.88
C LEU A 4 18.58 -34.50 4.20
N THR A 5 18.62 -33.78 5.32
CA THR A 5 18.12 -34.31 6.59
C THR A 5 16.61 -34.36 6.48
N THR A 6 16.11 -35.56 6.23
CA THR A 6 14.79 -36.09 6.58
C THR A 6 14.14 -35.30 7.73
N SER A 7 13.16 -34.47 7.40
CA SER A 7 12.33 -33.75 8.38
C SER A 7 11.18 -34.61 8.93
N ASP A 8 11.47 -35.85 9.32
CA ASP A 8 10.55 -36.66 10.11
C ASP A 8 10.63 -36.27 11.59
N THR A 9 10.33 -35.00 11.88
CA THR A 9 10.05 -34.55 13.24
C THR A 9 8.54 -34.54 13.50
N PRO A 10 8.05 -35.22 14.55
CA PRO A 10 6.67 -35.12 15.04
C PRO A 10 6.24 -33.69 15.43
N ALA A 11 7.19 -32.75 15.54
CA ALA A 11 7.06 -31.43 16.16
C ALA A 11 6.04 -30.48 15.51
N TYR A 12 5.61 -30.71 14.26
CA TYR A 12 4.70 -29.79 13.55
C TYR A 12 3.46 -30.43 12.94
N ARG A 13 3.07 -31.63 13.40
CA ARG A 13 1.87 -32.33 12.88
C ARG A 13 0.60 -31.49 13.09
N GLY A 14 0.47 -30.84 14.26
CA GLY A 14 -0.70 -30.01 14.58
C GLY A 14 -0.84 -28.81 13.63
N GLN A 15 0.23 -28.08 13.36
CA GLN A 15 0.23 -26.93 12.47
C GLN A 15 -0.02 -27.33 11.02
N LYS A 16 0.50 -28.47 10.57
CA LYS A 16 0.18 -29.03 9.25
C LYS A 16 -1.31 -29.34 9.13
N ILE A 17 -1.89 -30.03 10.11
CA ILE A 17 -3.34 -30.33 10.16
C ILE A 17 -4.14 -29.03 10.18
N ALA A 18 -3.75 -28.06 11.02
CA ALA A 18 -4.39 -26.76 11.08
C ALA A 18 -4.38 -26.07 9.72
N LEU A 19 -3.23 -26.00 9.02
CA LEU A 19 -3.15 -25.43 7.68
C LEU A 19 -4.08 -26.15 6.68
N VAL A 20 -4.13 -27.49 6.70
CA VAL A 20 -5.04 -28.26 5.85
C VAL A 20 -6.50 -27.84 6.12
N VAL A 21 -6.91 -27.79 7.39
CA VAL A 21 -8.25 -27.32 7.78
C VAL A 21 -8.49 -25.89 7.31
N GLY A 22 -7.52 -24.99 7.48
CA GLY A 22 -7.64 -23.59 7.06
C GLY A 22 -7.79 -23.43 5.55
N TYR A 23 -6.98 -24.14 4.75
CA TYR A 23 -7.09 -24.10 3.29
C TYR A 23 -8.40 -24.72 2.79
N LEU A 24 -8.86 -25.82 3.41
CA LEU A 24 -10.16 -26.41 3.08
C LEU A 24 -11.31 -25.47 3.46
N ALA A 25 -11.23 -24.80 4.61
CA ALA A 25 -12.21 -23.81 5.03
C ALA A 25 -12.27 -22.61 4.08
N LEU A 26 -11.11 -22.11 3.64
CA LEU A 26 -11.03 -21.04 2.64
C LEU A 26 -11.60 -21.48 1.28
N ALA A 27 -11.23 -22.67 0.80
CA ALA A 27 -11.75 -23.23 -0.44
C ALA A 27 -13.28 -23.38 -0.37
N GLY A 28 -13.79 -23.92 0.74
CA GLY A 28 -15.21 -24.01 1.02
C GLY A 28 -15.89 -22.64 1.01
N ALA A 29 -15.33 -21.65 1.69
CA ALA A 29 -15.86 -20.28 1.69
C ALA A 29 -16.00 -19.70 0.27
N VAL A 30 -14.95 -19.82 -0.54
CA VAL A 30 -14.95 -19.36 -1.94
C VAL A 30 -16.01 -20.09 -2.76
N LEU A 31 -16.13 -21.41 -2.62
CA LEU A 31 -17.14 -22.20 -3.34
C LEU A 31 -18.57 -21.84 -2.91
N TYR A 32 -18.81 -21.59 -1.61
CA TYR A 32 -20.10 -21.13 -1.10
C TYR A 32 -20.49 -19.76 -1.67
N ALA A 33 -19.54 -18.82 -1.73
CA ALA A 33 -19.80 -17.51 -2.34
C ALA A 33 -20.01 -17.63 -3.86
N TYR A 34 -19.20 -18.45 -4.54
CA TYR A 34 -19.33 -18.69 -5.99
C TYR A 34 -20.67 -19.33 -6.36
N GLY A 35 -21.17 -20.25 -5.53
CA GLY A 35 -22.47 -20.89 -5.71
C GLY A 35 -23.69 -19.99 -5.43
N ALA A 36 -23.47 -18.76 -4.97
CA ALA A 36 -24.50 -17.75 -4.71
C ALA A 36 -24.21 -16.45 -5.49
N PRO A 37 -24.29 -16.49 -6.84
CA PRO A 37 -24.02 -15.33 -7.68
C PRO A 37 -25.03 -14.20 -7.43
N ALA A 38 -24.63 -12.96 -7.73
CA ALA A 38 -25.53 -11.82 -7.65
C ALA A 38 -26.59 -11.88 -8.77
N GLU A 39 -27.87 -11.99 -8.39
CA GLU A 39 -29.01 -12.02 -9.34
C GLU A 39 -29.59 -10.63 -9.64
N GLY A 40 -29.16 -9.61 -8.89
CA GLY A 40 -29.68 -8.25 -9.02
C GLY A 40 -28.87 -7.24 -8.21
N TYR A 41 -29.48 -6.09 -7.94
CA TYR A 41 -28.86 -5.05 -7.13
C TYR A 41 -28.86 -5.44 -5.65
N GLU A 42 -27.68 -5.51 -5.05
CA GLU A 42 -27.49 -5.82 -3.63
C GLU A 42 -27.03 -4.55 -2.89
N ILE A 43 -27.72 -4.19 -1.82
CA ILE A 43 -27.39 -2.99 -1.02
C ILE A 43 -26.00 -3.13 -0.37
N SER A 44 -25.66 -4.35 0.06
CA SER A 44 -24.38 -4.63 0.72
C SER A 44 -23.96 -6.06 0.47
N ILE A 45 -22.78 -6.20 -0.14
CA ILE A 45 -22.10 -7.48 -0.32
C ILE A 45 -21.65 -8.07 1.03
N TYR A 46 -21.44 -7.25 2.06
CA TYR A 46 -20.81 -7.68 3.31
C TYR A 46 -21.81 -8.13 4.39
N THR A 47 -23.07 -7.70 4.33
CA THR A 47 -24.02 -7.93 5.42
C THR A 47 -25.07 -8.98 5.06
N THR A 48 -25.82 -8.75 4.00
CA THR A 48 -27.02 -9.53 3.69
C THR A 48 -26.83 -10.47 2.52
N ALA A 49 -25.93 -10.13 1.59
CA ALA A 49 -25.87 -10.84 0.33
C ALA A 49 -24.89 -12.01 0.29
N THR A 50 -23.74 -11.90 0.96
CA THR A 50 -22.75 -12.98 0.95
C THR A 50 -23.16 -14.07 1.96
N PRO A 51 -23.27 -15.35 1.54
CA PRO A 51 -23.73 -16.44 2.42
C PRO A 51 -22.88 -16.59 3.68
N ILE A 52 -23.51 -17.00 4.78
CA ILE A 52 -22.83 -17.21 6.08
C ILE A 52 -21.68 -18.22 5.99
N GLY A 53 -21.77 -19.21 5.09
CA GLY A 53 -20.70 -20.19 4.86
C GLY A 53 -19.38 -19.56 4.43
N PHE A 54 -19.41 -18.47 3.67
CA PHE A 54 -18.20 -17.71 3.32
C PHE A 54 -17.55 -17.13 4.58
N TRP A 55 -18.34 -16.47 5.44
CA TRP A 55 -17.84 -15.82 6.66
C TRP A 55 -17.26 -16.81 7.66
N LEU A 56 -17.91 -17.97 7.85
CA LEU A 56 -17.41 -19.02 8.72
C LEU A 56 -16.07 -19.59 8.22
N GLY A 57 -15.98 -19.93 6.93
CA GLY A 57 -14.73 -20.45 6.36
C GLY A 57 -13.61 -19.40 6.34
N PHE A 58 -13.93 -18.14 6.04
CA PHE A 58 -13.00 -17.01 6.14
C PHE A 58 -12.47 -16.82 7.56
N ALA A 59 -13.35 -16.84 8.58
CA ALA A 59 -12.96 -16.67 9.97
C ALA A 59 -12.04 -17.80 10.45
N VAL A 60 -12.34 -19.05 10.10
CA VAL A 60 -11.48 -20.21 10.38
C VAL A 60 -10.12 -20.06 9.70
N ALA A 61 -10.12 -19.72 8.40
CA ALA A 61 -8.88 -19.54 7.64
C ALA A 61 -7.98 -18.45 8.22
N ILE A 62 -8.53 -17.28 8.56
CA ILE A 62 -7.77 -16.17 9.16
C ILE A 62 -7.25 -16.52 10.55
N THR A 63 -8.05 -17.17 11.39
CA THR A 63 -7.64 -17.58 12.73
C THR A 63 -6.46 -18.54 12.68
N ILE A 64 -6.55 -19.56 11.80
CA ILE A 64 -5.48 -20.53 11.57
C ILE A 64 -4.24 -19.85 10.96
N ALA A 65 -4.43 -18.97 9.99
CA ALA A 65 -3.34 -18.22 9.37
C ALA A 65 -2.53 -17.44 10.41
N ILE A 66 -3.20 -16.69 11.29
CA ILE A 66 -2.56 -15.91 12.36
C ILE A 66 -1.86 -16.87 13.33
N ALA A 67 -2.56 -17.89 13.83
CA ALA A 67 -2.00 -18.83 14.81
C ALA A 67 -0.75 -19.54 14.27
N VAL A 68 -0.83 -20.13 13.06
CA VAL A 68 0.32 -20.85 12.49
C VAL A 68 1.47 -19.90 12.16
N THR A 69 1.20 -18.68 11.68
CA THR A 69 2.24 -17.69 11.37
C THR A 69 3.01 -17.28 12.64
N LEU A 70 2.33 -17.11 13.76
CA LEU A 70 2.94 -16.68 15.03
C LEU A 70 3.59 -17.81 15.82
N TYR A 71 2.98 -19.00 15.87
CA TYR A 71 3.43 -20.12 16.71
C TYR A 71 4.32 -21.15 15.98
N ALA A 72 4.46 -21.06 14.66
CA ALA A 72 5.47 -21.81 13.90
C ALA A 72 6.31 -20.86 13.02
N PRO A 73 7.03 -19.89 13.63
CA PRO A 73 7.71 -18.83 12.88
C PRO A 73 8.84 -19.37 11.99
N GLU A 74 9.41 -20.53 12.32
CA GLU A 74 10.49 -21.17 11.58
C GLU A 74 9.98 -22.10 10.46
N GLY A 75 10.71 -22.13 9.34
CA GLY A 75 10.41 -23.03 8.23
C GLY A 75 9.20 -22.64 7.37
N TYR A 76 8.79 -23.50 6.44
CA TYR A 76 7.77 -23.18 5.42
C TYR A 76 6.35 -23.01 5.99
N LEU A 77 6.09 -23.45 7.23
CA LEU A 77 4.75 -23.41 7.82
C LEU A 77 4.26 -22.00 8.11
N SER A 78 5.12 -21.09 8.62
CA SER A 78 4.75 -19.67 8.77
C SER A 78 4.44 -19.00 7.43
N LEU A 79 5.13 -19.39 6.36
CA LEU A 79 4.83 -18.90 5.01
C LEU A 79 3.51 -19.49 4.50
N GLY A 80 3.20 -20.75 4.82
CA GLY A 80 1.90 -21.35 4.57
C GLY A 80 0.77 -20.62 5.32
N GLY A 81 1.01 -20.23 6.57
CA GLY A 81 0.09 -19.39 7.35
C GLY A 81 -0.14 -18.03 6.70
N LEU A 82 0.92 -17.33 6.29
CA LEU A 82 0.81 -16.07 5.56
C LEU A 82 0.08 -16.21 4.23
N ALA A 83 0.40 -17.26 3.46
CA ALA A 83 -0.25 -17.51 2.18
C ALA A 83 -1.74 -17.82 2.35
N LEU A 84 -2.12 -18.57 3.39
CA LEU A 84 -3.52 -18.80 3.76
C LEU A 84 -4.22 -17.49 4.13
N GLY A 85 -3.62 -16.67 4.98
CA GLY A 85 -4.20 -15.39 5.40
C GLY A 85 -4.31 -14.39 4.26
N GLY A 86 -3.28 -14.29 3.42
CA GLY A 86 -3.30 -13.48 2.21
C GLY A 86 -4.35 -13.96 1.23
N GLY A 87 -4.49 -15.26 1.04
CA GLY A 87 -5.55 -15.88 0.25
C GLY A 87 -6.95 -15.55 0.77
N ALA A 88 -7.15 -15.56 2.10
CA ALA A 88 -8.41 -15.17 2.71
C ALA A 88 -8.74 -13.69 2.48
N VAL A 89 -7.77 -12.79 2.68
CA VAL A 89 -7.94 -11.34 2.39
C VAL A 89 -8.25 -11.11 0.91
N LEU A 90 -7.59 -11.84 0.00
CA LEU A 90 -7.85 -11.77 -1.43
C LEU A 90 -9.22 -12.34 -1.81
N ALA A 91 -9.70 -13.37 -1.12
CA ALA A 91 -11.05 -13.88 -1.31
C ALA A 91 -12.11 -12.87 -0.86
N LEU A 92 -11.90 -12.20 0.27
CA LEU A 92 -12.75 -11.11 0.75
C LEU A 92 -12.77 -9.94 -0.25
N ALA A 93 -11.59 -9.49 -0.67
CA ALA A 93 -11.38 -8.49 -1.70
C ALA A 93 -12.06 -8.85 -3.03
N GLY A 94 -11.95 -10.13 -3.41
CA GLY A 94 -12.44 -10.68 -4.66
C GLY A 94 -13.93 -11.04 -4.64
N LEU A 95 -14.67 -10.79 -3.55
CA LEU A 95 -16.10 -11.12 -3.46
C LEU A 95 -16.92 -10.64 -4.67
N PRO A 96 -16.76 -9.41 -5.19
CA PRO A 96 -17.48 -9.00 -6.39
C PRO A 96 -17.20 -9.89 -7.62
N ILE A 97 -15.97 -10.39 -7.75
CA ILE A 97 -15.57 -11.27 -8.85
C ILE A 97 -16.09 -12.69 -8.64
N ILE A 98 -15.94 -13.21 -7.41
CA ILE A 98 -16.36 -14.55 -7.01
C ILE A 98 -17.88 -14.70 -7.14
N ARG A 99 -18.64 -13.70 -6.69
CA ARG A 99 -20.11 -13.66 -6.77
C ARG A 99 -20.63 -13.15 -8.12
N ASN A 100 -19.76 -13.00 -9.11
CA ASN A 100 -20.11 -12.65 -10.49
C ASN A 100 -20.88 -11.32 -10.64
N TYR A 101 -20.51 -10.30 -9.88
CA TYR A 101 -21.05 -8.95 -10.07
C TYR A 101 -20.69 -8.43 -11.47
N PHE A 102 -21.63 -7.70 -12.09
CA PHE A 102 -21.33 -6.97 -13.33
C PHE A 102 -20.20 -5.96 -13.12
N PHE A 103 -20.31 -5.14 -12.06
CA PHE A 103 -19.30 -4.18 -11.65
C PHE A 103 -19.49 -3.82 -10.18
N TYR A 104 -18.44 -3.33 -9.52
CA TYR A 104 -18.50 -2.89 -8.13
C TYR A 104 -17.86 -1.51 -7.97
N GLY A 105 -18.65 -0.57 -7.48
CA GLY A 105 -18.24 0.80 -7.22
C GLY A 105 -19.27 1.84 -7.65
N THR A 106 -19.12 3.05 -7.12
CA THR A 106 -19.98 4.20 -7.39
C THR A 106 -19.14 5.44 -7.68
N GLY A 107 -19.75 6.49 -8.23
CA GLY A 107 -19.07 7.75 -8.52
C GLY A 107 -17.87 7.57 -9.47
N ASP A 108 -16.67 7.84 -8.98
CA ASP A 108 -15.42 7.84 -9.76
C ASP A 108 -15.17 6.50 -10.47
N ALA A 109 -15.51 5.38 -9.81
CA ALA A 109 -15.37 4.05 -10.41
C ALA A 109 -16.22 3.87 -11.68
N MET A 110 -17.43 4.45 -11.70
CA MET A 110 -18.30 4.42 -12.88
C MET A 110 -17.77 5.34 -14.00
N THR A 111 -17.15 6.46 -13.64
CA THR A 111 -16.45 7.34 -14.58
C THR A 111 -15.27 6.61 -15.24
N HIS A 112 -14.45 5.89 -14.46
CA HIS A 112 -13.35 5.08 -15.00
C HIS A 112 -13.82 3.92 -15.86
N LEU A 113 -14.96 3.31 -15.52
CA LEU A 113 -15.57 2.30 -16.38
C LEU A 113 -15.95 2.90 -17.74
N GLY A 114 -16.59 4.08 -17.74
CA GLY A 114 -16.91 4.81 -18.97
C GLY A 114 -15.66 5.12 -19.80
N TRP A 115 -14.66 5.75 -19.20
CA TRP A 115 -13.41 6.10 -19.90
C TRP A 115 -12.65 4.89 -20.42
N THR A 116 -12.72 3.74 -19.73
CA THR A 116 -12.08 2.51 -20.21
C THR A 116 -12.81 1.94 -21.43
N LYS A 117 -14.14 2.08 -21.50
CA LYS A 117 -14.93 1.73 -22.70
C LYS A 117 -14.63 2.69 -23.85
N ASP A 118 -14.65 3.99 -23.60
CA ASP A 118 -14.34 5.00 -24.62
C ASP A 118 -12.92 4.82 -25.19
N LEU A 119 -11.96 4.46 -24.33
CA LEU A 119 -10.59 4.13 -24.76
C LEU A 119 -10.56 2.88 -25.65
N PHE A 120 -11.33 1.85 -25.30
CA PHE A 120 -11.43 0.61 -26.08
C PHE A 120 -12.10 0.84 -27.45
N GLU A 121 -13.11 1.69 -27.50
CA GLU A 121 -13.86 2.03 -28.71
C GLU A 121 -13.14 3.07 -29.58
N GLY A 122 -12.00 3.60 -29.13
CA GLY A 122 -11.21 4.60 -29.86
C GLY A 122 -11.79 6.02 -29.80
N VAL A 123 -12.83 6.25 -28.99
CA VAL A 123 -13.42 7.57 -28.74
C VAL A 123 -12.47 8.44 -27.92
N LEU A 124 -11.77 7.83 -26.96
CA LEU A 124 -10.82 8.52 -26.09
C LEU A 124 -9.38 8.06 -26.37
N SER A 125 -8.46 9.00 -26.52
CA SER A 125 -7.03 8.68 -26.63
C SER A 125 -6.39 8.42 -25.26
N ALA A 126 -5.52 7.40 -25.17
CA ALA A 126 -4.70 7.14 -23.99
C ALA A 126 -3.85 8.35 -23.58
N PHE A 127 -3.40 9.15 -24.55
CA PHE A 127 -2.63 10.37 -24.27
C PHE A 127 -3.49 11.50 -23.71
N GLY A 128 -4.80 11.53 -24.03
CA GLY A 128 -5.76 12.47 -23.49
C GLY A 128 -6.26 12.14 -22.06
N LEU A 129 -5.96 10.94 -21.56
CA LEU A 129 -6.34 10.50 -20.22
C LEU A 129 -5.46 11.12 -19.14
N PHE A 130 -6.09 11.52 -18.03
CA PHE A 130 -5.40 12.12 -16.88
C PHE A 130 -4.62 11.09 -16.04
N TYR A 131 -4.98 9.81 -16.11
CA TYR A 131 -4.26 8.72 -15.43
C TYR A 131 -4.49 7.42 -16.23
N PRO A 132 -3.75 7.20 -17.33
CA PRO A 132 -4.01 6.09 -18.24
C PRO A 132 -3.68 4.72 -17.62
N GLY A 133 -2.92 4.66 -16.52
CA GLY A 133 -2.43 3.42 -15.93
C GLY A 133 -3.51 2.37 -15.69
N ILE A 134 -4.54 2.68 -14.90
CA ILE A 134 -5.62 1.71 -14.61
C ILE A 134 -6.38 1.28 -15.88
N HIS A 135 -6.64 2.23 -16.79
CA HIS A 135 -7.43 2.00 -18.01
C HIS A 135 -6.68 1.05 -18.96
N THR A 136 -5.42 1.36 -19.23
CA THR A 136 -4.57 0.57 -20.13
C THR A 136 -4.24 -0.81 -19.55
N THR A 137 -3.93 -0.91 -18.26
CA THR A 137 -3.72 -2.21 -17.59
C THR A 137 -5.00 -3.06 -17.60
N SER A 138 -6.18 -2.45 -17.46
CA SER A 138 -7.46 -3.17 -17.55
C SER A 138 -7.74 -3.68 -18.96
N LEU A 139 -7.47 -2.88 -20.00
CA LEU A 139 -7.60 -3.35 -21.39
C LEU A 139 -6.59 -4.45 -21.74
N PHE A 140 -5.37 -4.37 -21.21
CA PHE A 140 -4.40 -5.46 -21.32
C PHE A 140 -4.93 -6.73 -20.64
N MET A 141 -5.42 -6.63 -19.40
CA MET A 141 -6.03 -7.75 -18.67
C MET A 141 -7.22 -8.35 -19.42
N LYS A 142 -8.08 -7.50 -20.00
CA LYS A 142 -9.20 -7.92 -20.86
C LYS A 142 -8.70 -8.77 -22.04
N GLY A 143 -7.64 -8.33 -22.71
CA GLY A 143 -7.03 -9.04 -23.85
C GLY A 143 -6.41 -10.38 -23.47
N VAL A 144 -5.68 -10.43 -22.35
CA VAL A 144 -5.01 -11.66 -21.87
C VAL A 144 -5.99 -12.69 -21.33
N VAL A 145 -6.95 -12.26 -20.50
CA VAL A 145 -7.91 -13.16 -19.83
C VAL A 145 -9.12 -13.48 -20.72
N GLY A 146 -9.37 -12.69 -21.77
CA GLY A 146 -10.53 -12.87 -22.64
C GLY A 146 -11.86 -12.53 -21.98
N THR A 147 -11.86 -11.56 -21.04
CA THR A 147 -13.05 -11.18 -20.26
C THR A 147 -13.65 -9.84 -20.70
N THR A 148 -14.77 -9.43 -20.08
CA THR A 148 -15.38 -8.11 -20.23
C THR A 148 -14.57 -7.01 -19.55
N ILE A 149 -14.73 -5.75 -20.01
CA ILE A 149 -14.07 -4.57 -19.41
C ILE A 149 -14.38 -4.44 -17.91
N PRO A 150 -15.66 -4.46 -17.45
CA PRO A 150 -15.96 -4.36 -16.02
C PRO A 150 -15.20 -5.38 -15.16
N ARG A 151 -15.18 -6.66 -15.60
CA ARG A 151 -14.50 -7.73 -14.87
C ARG A 151 -12.98 -7.56 -14.91
N SER A 152 -12.42 -7.11 -16.03
CA SER A 152 -10.99 -6.84 -16.17
C SER A 152 -10.52 -5.76 -15.19
N MET A 153 -11.32 -4.71 -14.98
CA MET A 153 -10.99 -3.64 -14.03
C MET A 153 -11.01 -4.15 -12.59
N LEU A 154 -11.98 -4.98 -12.22
CA LEU A 154 -12.03 -5.58 -10.88
C LEU A 154 -10.84 -6.53 -10.63
N LEU A 155 -10.44 -7.32 -11.63
CA LEU A 155 -9.24 -8.17 -11.54
C LEU A 155 -7.97 -7.34 -11.35
N VAL A 156 -7.87 -6.19 -12.03
CA VAL A 156 -6.75 -5.27 -11.90
C VAL A 156 -6.69 -4.65 -10.50
N VAL A 157 -7.82 -4.22 -9.94
CA VAL A 157 -7.89 -3.74 -8.54
C VAL A 157 -7.44 -4.85 -7.58
N LEU A 158 -7.94 -6.08 -7.76
CA LEU A 158 -7.51 -7.22 -6.94
C LEU A 158 -6.00 -7.48 -7.04
N ALA A 159 -5.39 -7.32 -8.23
CA ALA A 159 -3.95 -7.43 -8.42
C ALA A 159 -3.16 -6.35 -7.66
N TYR A 160 -3.72 -5.14 -7.47
CA TYR A 160 -3.09 -4.10 -6.67
C TYR A 160 -3.17 -4.39 -5.17
N ILE A 161 -4.28 -4.96 -4.67
CA ILE A 161 -4.33 -5.47 -3.28
C ILE A 161 -3.33 -6.62 -3.08
N LEU A 162 -3.25 -7.56 -4.04
CA LEU A 162 -2.25 -8.62 -3.98
C LEU A 162 -0.83 -8.03 -3.92
N SER A 163 -0.55 -7.02 -4.76
CA SER A 163 0.72 -6.32 -4.75
C SER A 163 1.01 -5.69 -3.39
N PHE A 164 0.03 -5.04 -2.75
CA PHE A 164 0.19 -4.49 -1.41
C PHE A 164 0.51 -5.58 -0.38
N VAL A 165 -0.29 -6.65 -0.33
CA VAL A 165 -0.13 -7.77 0.62
C VAL A 165 1.22 -8.48 0.46
N VAL A 166 1.73 -8.59 -0.77
CA VAL A 166 3.01 -9.24 -1.04
C VAL A 166 4.19 -8.30 -0.76
N PHE A 167 4.13 -7.05 -1.21
CA PHE A 167 5.30 -6.18 -1.18
C PHE A 167 5.55 -5.51 0.19
N ILE A 168 4.54 -5.38 1.06
CA ILE A 168 4.77 -4.93 2.45
C ILE A 168 5.77 -5.84 3.19
N PRO A 169 5.57 -7.18 3.28
CA PRO A 169 6.54 -8.05 3.93
C PRO A 169 7.87 -8.14 3.19
N LEU A 170 7.90 -8.00 1.87
CA LEU A 170 9.16 -7.91 1.11
C LEU A 170 9.94 -6.64 1.43
N CYS A 171 9.28 -5.49 1.61
CA CYS A 171 9.91 -4.26 2.08
C CYS A 171 10.57 -4.48 3.45
N VAL A 172 9.82 -5.01 4.43
CA VAL A 172 10.35 -5.26 5.77
C VAL A 172 11.48 -6.28 5.76
N ARG A 173 11.38 -7.33 4.92
CA ARG A 173 12.46 -8.30 4.73
C ARG A 173 13.72 -7.69 4.12
N SER A 174 13.57 -6.72 3.22
CA SER A 174 14.70 -6.02 2.59
C SER A 174 15.32 -4.99 3.54
N MET A 175 14.54 -4.48 4.50
CA MET A 175 15.02 -3.54 5.52
C MET A 175 15.66 -4.22 6.72
N THR A 176 15.26 -5.45 7.07
CA THR A 176 15.62 -6.10 8.34
C THR A 176 16.12 -7.53 8.14
N SER A 177 17.06 -7.97 8.96
CA SER A 177 17.50 -9.37 8.98
C SER A 177 16.49 -10.31 9.67
N HIS A 178 15.53 -9.74 10.40
CA HIS A 178 14.60 -10.45 11.28
C HIS A 178 13.41 -11.03 10.52
N ARG A 179 13.34 -12.37 10.47
CA ARG A 179 12.21 -13.07 9.84
C ARG A 179 10.88 -12.76 10.53
N GLY A 180 10.86 -12.66 11.86
CA GLY A 180 9.63 -12.34 12.61
C GLY A 180 9.04 -10.98 12.26
N ALA A 181 9.87 -9.96 12.00
CA ALA A 181 9.40 -8.65 11.53
C ALA A 181 8.71 -8.76 10.16
N MET A 182 9.28 -9.54 9.24
CA MET A 182 8.64 -9.85 7.95
C MET A 182 7.29 -10.54 8.15
N LEU A 183 7.20 -11.55 9.01
CA LEU A 183 5.95 -12.27 9.26
C LEU A 183 4.86 -11.34 9.84
N LEU A 184 5.20 -10.55 10.86
CA LEU A 184 4.27 -9.58 11.45
C LEU A 184 3.83 -8.51 10.45
N SER A 185 4.72 -8.08 9.57
CA SER A 185 4.37 -7.13 8.51
C SER A 185 3.43 -7.73 7.45
N GLY A 186 3.54 -9.03 7.17
CA GLY A 186 2.59 -9.76 6.33
C GLY A 186 1.19 -9.78 6.96
N LEU A 187 1.10 -10.08 8.26
CA LEU A 187 -0.17 -10.00 9.00
C LEU A 187 -0.71 -8.56 9.05
N ALA A 188 0.16 -7.56 9.23
CA ALA A 188 -0.23 -6.14 9.21
C ALA A 188 -0.75 -5.70 7.83
N ALA A 189 -0.23 -6.26 6.74
CA ALA A 189 -0.68 -5.95 5.39
C ALA A 189 -2.14 -6.39 5.15
N PHE A 190 -2.63 -7.41 5.86
CA PHE A 190 -4.02 -7.86 5.79
C PHE A 190 -5.02 -6.79 6.26
N LEU A 191 -4.56 -5.83 7.06
CA LEU A 191 -5.39 -4.74 7.58
C LEU A 191 -5.67 -3.65 6.53
N LEU A 192 -4.94 -3.63 5.41
CA LEU A 192 -5.10 -2.66 4.32
C LEU A 192 -5.22 -1.21 4.81
N LEU A 193 -4.38 -0.83 5.79
CA LEU A 193 -4.44 0.46 6.50
C LEU A 193 -4.47 1.73 5.61
N PRO A 194 -3.94 1.75 4.38
CA PRO A 194 -4.13 2.87 3.46
C PRO A 194 -5.59 3.17 3.11
N ILE A 195 -6.48 2.18 3.19
CA ILE A 195 -7.90 2.33 2.88
C ILE A 195 -8.61 3.04 4.04
N ASN A 196 -9.22 4.20 3.75
CA ASN A 196 -9.84 5.05 4.78
C ASN A 196 -11.26 5.53 4.44
N HIS A 197 -11.81 5.13 3.28
CA HIS A 197 -13.15 5.47 2.79
C HIS A 197 -13.46 6.98 2.64
N LEU A 198 -12.52 7.88 2.94
CA LEU A 198 -12.68 9.33 2.82
C LEU A 198 -11.97 9.89 1.59
N GLY A 199 -10.75 9.43 1.35
CA GLY A 199 -9.96 9.73 0.15
C GLY A 199 -9.38 8.48 -0.51
N MET A 200 -9.58 7.31 0.09
CA MET A 200 -9.09 6.02 -0.38
C MET A 200 -10.20 4.97 -0.36
N ASN A 201 -10.54 4.42 -1.52
CA ASN A 201 -11.72 3.59 -1.70
C ASN A 201 -11.38 2.11 -1.70
N TYR A 202 -12.19 1.31 -1.01
CA TYR A 202 -12.01 -0.14 -0.97
C TYR A 202 -12.59 -0.81 -2.22
N MET A 203 -11.80 -1.64 -2.90
CA MET A 203 -12.21 -2.56 -3.97
C MET A 203 -12.91 -1.93 -5.18
N THR A 204 -12.73 -0.64 -5.42
CA THR A 204 -13.29 0.04 -6.60
C THR A 204 -12.18 0.64 -7.45
N PRO A 205 -12.32 0.65 -8.79
CA PRO A 205 -11.40 1.37 -9.66
C PRO A 205 -11.28 2.83 -9.24
N HIS A 206 -10.15 3.19 -8.65
CA HIS A 206 -9.91 4.51 -8.09
C HIS A 206 -8.40 4.81 -8.18
N PRO A 207 -7.96 5.51 -9.23
CA PRO A 207 -6.56 5.59 -9.65
C PRO A 207 -5.57 5.98 -8.54
N ILE A 208 -5.96 6.88 -7.62
CA ILE A 208 -5.09 7.25 -6.49
C ILE A 208 -4.95 6.11 -5.47
N THR A 209 -6.04 5.39 -5.16
CA THR A 209 -5.95 4.24 -4.25
C THR A 209 -5.10 3.14 -4.85
N ASP A 210 -5.31 2.86 -6.12
CA ASP A 210 -4.53 1.87 -6.87
C ASP A 210 -3.04 2.23 -6.88
N ALA A 211 -2.70 3.51 -7.12
CA ALA A 211 -1.33 4.01 -7.05
C ALA A 211 -0.71 3.89 -5.64
N VAL A 212 -1.49 4.13 -4.58
CA VAL A 212 -1.03 3.98 -3.19
C VAL A 212 -0.82 2.51 -2.84
N LEU A 213 -1.71 1.60 -3.25
CA LEU A 213 -1.55 0.16 -3.05
C LEU A 213 -0.36 -0.42 -3.82
N LEU A 214 0.03 0.19 -4.94
CA LEU A 214 1.26 -0.14 -5.68
C LEU A 214 2.54 0.47 -5.08
N SER A 215 2.43 1.44 -4.17
CA SER A 215 3.60 2.13 -3.61
C SER A 215 4.59 1.22 -2.87
N PRO A 216 4.20 0.14 -2.18
CA PRO A 216 5.14 -0.86 -1.66
C PRO A 216 6.07 -1.45 -2.71
N VAL A 217 5.64 -1.58 -3.98
CA VAL A 217 6.50 -2.04 -5.07
C VAL A 217 7.63 -1.04 -5.29
N VAL A 218 7.31 0.25 -5.39
CA VAL A 218 8.30 1.34 -5.55
C VAL A 218 9.25 1.36 -4.35
N ILE A 219 8.72 1.23 -3.13
CA ILE A 219 9.50 1.24 -1.88
C ILE A 219 10.43 0.02 -1.83
N TYR A 220 9.98 -1.15 -2.25
CA TYR A 220 10.82 -2.36 -2.32
C TYR A 220 12.01 -2.16 -3.26
N PHE A 221 11.77 -1.65 -4.47
CA PHE A 221 12.84 -1.34 -5.42
C PHE A 221 13.77 -0.24 -4.91
N LEU A 222 13.24 0.78 -4.24
CA LEU A 222 14.03 1.82 -3.60
C LEU A 222 14.98 1.23 -2.53
N ILE A 223 14.46 0.43 -1.61
CA ILE A 223 15.25 -0.20 -0.54
C ILE A 223 16.39 -1.00 -1.16
N ASN A 224 16.06 -1.91 -2.07
CA ASN A 224 17.04 -2.77 -2.72
C ASN A 224 18.04 -1.97 -3.56
N TYR A 225 17.62 -0.92 -4.26
CA TYR A 225 18.53 -0.05 -5.01
C TYR A 225 19.54 0.65 -4.11
N LEU A 226 19.10 1.16 -2.95
CA LEU A 226 19.94 1.90 -2.01
C LEU A 226 20.97 1.01 -1.32
N THR A 227 20.57 -0.22 -0.96
CA THR A 227 21.41 -1.18 -0.21
C THR A 227 22.18 -2.16 -1.07
N SER A 228 21.89 -2.23 -2.38
CA SER A 228 22.66 -3.05 -3.30
C SER A 228 24.13 -2.61 -3.30
N PRO A 229 25.08 -3.54 -3.15
CA PRO A 229 26.48 -3.25 -3.39
C PRO A 229 26.64 -2.68 -4.81
N ALA A 230 27.56 -1.73 -4.98
CA ALA A 230 27.86 -1.18 -6.30
C ALA A 230 28.21 -2.28 -7.33
N ASP A 231 28.71 -3.43 -6.85
CA ASP A 231 29.43 -4.42 -7.64
C ASP A 231 28.68 -5.76 -7.82
N VAL A 232 27.58 -6.02 -7.08
CA VAL A 232 26.91 -7.35 -7.08
C VAL A 232 26.11 -7.63 -8.36
N PHE A 233 25.78 -6.59 -9.12
CA PHE A 233 25.20 -6.71 -10.45
C PHE A 233 26.04 -5.94 -11.47
N GLU A 234 27.38 -6.12 -11.44
CA GLU A 234 28.21 -5.82 -12.61
C GLU A 234 27.73 -6.68 -13.78
N SER A 235 26.74 -6.15 -14.50
CA SER A 235 26.35 -6.68 -15.79
C SER A 235 27.38 -6.20 -16.80
N ARG A 236 27.62 -6.98 -17.85
CA ARG A 236 28.37 -6.55 -19.04
C ARG A 236 27.78 -5.28 -19.72
N TYR A 237 26.61 -4.84 -19.27
CA TYR A 237 25.89 -3.66 -19.75
C TYR A 237 26.09 -2.44 -18.83
N PRO A 238 26.04 -1.21 -19.39
CA PRO A 238 26.29 0.03 -18.64
C PRO A 238 25.24 0.35 -17.55
N VAL A 239 24.12 -0.38 -17.48
CA VAL A 239 23.05 -0.17 -16.49
C VAL A 239 22.68 -1.50 -15.83
N PRO A 240 22.82 -1.66 -14.50
CA PRO A 240 22.40 -2.87 -13.80
C PRO A 240 20.90 -3.14 -13.95
N ALA A 241 20.50 -4.41 -14.06
CA ALA A 241 19.10 -4.82 -14.26
C ALA A 241 18.15 -4.24 -13.20
N LEU A 242 18.56 -4.20 -11.93
CA LEU A 242 17.79 -3.58 -10.85
C LEU A 242 17.55 -2.07 -11.10
N THR A 243 18.55 -1.37 -11.64
CA THR A 243 18.44 0.07 -11.93
C THR A 243 17.50 0.31 -13.11
N ALA A 244 17.59 -0.51 -14.17
CA ALA A 244 16.67 -0.44 -15.31
C ALA A 244 15.23 -0.74 -14.89
N LEU A 245 15.01 -1.80 -14.11
CA LEU A 245 13.68 -2.16 -13.61
C LEU A 245 13.12 -1.09 -12.66
N PHE A 246 13.95 -0.52 -11.79
CA PHE A 246 13.53 0.59 -10.94
C PHE A 246 13.12 1.81 -11.76
N ALA A 247 13.85 2.17 -12.82
CA ALA A 247 13.46 3.25 -13.73
C ALA A 247 12.10 2.97 -14.41
N VAL A 248 11.85 1.74 -14.86
CA VAL A 248 10.54 1.34 -15.42
C VAL A 248 9.42 1.52 -14.38
N VAL A 249 9.63 1.07 -13.15
CA VAL A 249 8.67 1.21 -12.05
C VAL A 249 8.40 2.70 -11.74
N LEU A 250 9.43 3.54 -11.74
CA LEU A 250 9.27 4.99 -11.53
C LEU A 250 8.51 5.66 -12.68
N GLY A 251 8.84 5.35 -13.93
CA GLY A 251 8.13 5.87 -15.09
C GLY A 251 6.66 5.45 -15.09
N ALA A 252 6.38 4.19 -14.78
CA ALA A 252 5.01 3.68 -14.66
C ALA A 252 4.23 4.41 -13.55
N SER A 253 4.84 4.69 -12.39
CA SER A 253 4.17 5.35 -11.26
C SER A 253 3.54 6.70 -11.62
N VAL A 254 4.15 7.45 -12.56
CA VAL A 254 3.65 8.72 -13.08
C VAL A 254 2.32 8.54 -13.83
N LEU A 255 2.17 7.42 -14.54
CA LEU A 255 0.99 7.12 -15.36
C LEU A 255 -0.22 6.68 -14.54
N TYR A 256 0.00 6.24 -13.30
CA TYR A 256 -1.05 5.79 -12.40
C TYR A 256 -1.78 6.95 -11.72
N HIS A 257 -1.05 7.86 -11.08
CA HIS A 257 -1.67 9.05 -10.50
C HIS A 257 -0.66 10.18 -10.23
N PRO A 258 -0.92 11.42 -10.70
CA PRO A 258 0.03 12.52 -10.57
C PRO A 258 0.29 12.96 -9.14
N GLN A 259 -0.75 13.04 -8.30
CA GLN A 259 -0.57 13.37 -6.88
C GLN A 259 0.33 12.33 -6.18
N GLN A 260 0.24 11.05 -6.56
CA GLN A 260 1.07 10.05 -5.93
C GLN A 260 2.51 10.08 -6.44
N ALA A 261 2.70 10.38 -7.73
CA ALA A 261 4.03 10.68 -8.27
C ALA A 261 4.67 11.89 -7.57
N ALA A 262 3.91 12.96 -7.30
CA ALA A 262 4.39 14.12 -6.55
C ALA A 262 4.82 13.76 -5.12
N ASN A 263 4.06 12.92 -4.42
CA ASN A 263 4.44 12.42 -3.10
C ASN A 263 5.78 11.64 -3.14
N LEU A 264 5.96 10.78 -4.16
CA LEU A 264 7.21 10.03 -4.35
C LEU A 264 8.38 10.97 -4.69
N ILE A 265 8.17 12.00 -5.50
CA ILE A 265 9.17 13.03 -5.82
C ILE A 265 9.63 13.74 -4.53
N ILE A 266 8.69 14.18 -3.68
CA ILE A 266 9.02 14.85 -2.40
C ILE A 266 9.86 13.93 -1.51
N LEU A 267 9.48 12.65 -1.40
CA LEU A 267 10.24 11.66 -0.66
C LEU A 267 11.65 11.49 -1.24
N PHE A 268 11.78 11.38 -2.56
CA PHE A 268 13.06 11.12 -3.24
C PHE A 268 14.00 12.32 -3.16
N ILE A 269 13.48 13.54 -3.29
CA ILE A 269 14.23 14.78 -3.05
C ILE A 269 14.73 14.81 -1.61
N THR A 270 13.87 14.44 -0.65
CA THR A 270 14.23 14.44 0.77
C THR A 270 15.33 13.42 1.07
N ILE A 271 15.23 12.19 0.55
CA ILE A 271 16.26 11.15 0.69
C ILE A 271 17.57 11.60 0.04
N SER A 272 17.50 12.16 -1.17
CA SER A 272 18.65 12.75 -1.86
C SER A 272 19.33 13.84 -1.02
N GLY A 273 18.55 14.75 -0.43
CA GLY A 273 19.05 15.79 0.48
C GLY A 273 19.75 15.20 1.70
N VAL A 274 19.17 14.18 2.34
CA VAL A 274 19.80 13.46 3.46
C VAL A 274 21.13 12.84 3.03
N GLN A 275 21.18 12.16 1.88
CA GLN A 275 22.41 11.58 1.34
C GLN A 275 23.49 12.64 1.09
N PHE A 276 23.10 13.78 0.50
CA PHE A 276 24.02 14.89 0.23
C PHE A 276 24.64 15.45 1.51
N ILE A 277 23.81 15.71 2.53
CA ILE A 277 24.25 16.24 3.83
C ILE A 277 25.17 15.24 4.53
N TYR A 278 24.79 13.96 4.60
CA TYR A 278 25.60 12.95 5.27
C TYR A 278 26.92 12.67 4.54
N ARG A 279 26.95 12.68 3.21
CA ARG A 279 28.22 12.54 2.46
C ARG A 279 29.18 13.71 2.69
N SER A 280 28.63 14.91 2.89
CA SER A 280 29.43 16.12 3.12
C SER A 280 29.91 16.24 4.57
N MET A 281 29.06 15.89 5.54
CA MET A 281 29.33 16.12 6.97
C MET A 281 29.76 14.87 7.74
N ARG A 282 29.43 13.67 7.26
CA ARG A 282 29.66 12.38 7.92
C ARG A 282 30.00 11.28 6.90
N PRO A 283 31.13 11.40 6.18
CA PRO A 283 31.49 10.49 5.08
C PRO A 283 31.61 9.02 5.52
N ASP A 284 31.97 8.77 6.78
CA ASP A 284 32.08 7.40 7.33
C ASP A 284 30.72 6.79 7.74
N SER A 285 29.63 7.52 7.59
CA SER A 285 28.30 7.02 7.95
C SER A 285 27.78 5.98 6.96
N ARG A 286 26.92 5.07 7.43
CA ARG A 286 26.29 4.07 6.55
C ARG A 286 25.45 4.70 5.42
N ILE A 287 24.81 5.83 5.69
CA ILE A 287 24.05 6.62 4.70
C ILE A 287 24.96 7.09 3.55
N ALA A 288 26.19 7.53 3.85
CA ALA A 288 27.13 7.96 2.83
C ALA A 288 27.56 6.81 1.92
N GLY A 289 27.66 5.58 2.46
CA GLY A 289 27.97 4.37 1.71
C GLY A 289 26.83 3.78 0.85
N HIS A 290 25.59 4.27 0.97
CA HIS A 290 24.49 3.83 0.11
C HIS A 290 24.60 4.40 -1.31
N LYS A 291 24.02 3.69 -2.28
CA LYS A 291 23.91 4.18 -3.66
C LYS A 291 23.10 5.48 -3.71
N THR A 292 23.55 6.46 -4.50
CA THR A 292 22.88 7.77 -4.58
C THR A 292 21.54 7.68 -5.30
N LEU A 293 20.54 8.38 -4.76
CA LEU A 293 19.20 8.49 -5.35
C LEU A 293 19.07 9.65 -6.35
N TYR A 294 20.12 10.46 -6.58
CA TYR A 294 20.06 11.64 -7.45
C TYR A 294 19.56 11.33 -8.87
N GLY A 295 20.13 10.30 -9.50
CA GLY A 295 19.73 9.87 -10.85
C GLY A 295 18.25 9.46 -10.93
N PRO A 296 17.80 8.47 -10.13
CA PRO A 296 16.38 8.12 -10.05
C PRO A 296 15.45 9.29 -9.71
N THR A 297 15.88 10.21 -8.84
CA THR A 297 15.14 11.44 -8.49
C THR A 297 14.94 12.34 -9.70
N MET A 298 16.02 12.63 -10.44
CA MET A 298 15.95 13.43 -11.66
C MET A 298 15.14 12.74 -12.75
N PHE A 299 15.23 11.42 -12.85
CA PHE A 299 14.45 10.63 -13.80
C PHE A 299 12.94 10.72 -13.54
N VAL A 300 12.50 10.55 -12.29
CA VAL A 300 11.07 10.63 -11.96
C VAL A 300 10.54 12.06 -12.09
N ILE A 301 11.33 13.08 -11.73
CA ILE A 301 11.00 14.49 -11.97
C ILE A 301 10.85 14.76 -13.46
N GLY A 302 11.82 14.35 -14.28
CA GLY A 302 11.78 14.54 -15.73
C GLY A 302 10.59 13.82 -16.38
N SER A 303 10.32 12.59 -15.96
CA SER A 303 9.16 11.81 -16.42
C SER A 303 7.83 12.49 -16.04
N PHE A 304 7.72 13.01 -14.81
CA PHE A 304 6.56 13.74 -14.35
C PHE A 304 6.36 15.05 -15.11
N MET A 305 7.43 15.83 -15.31
CA MET A 305 7.39 17.07 -16.07
C MET A 305 6.95 16.82 -17.51
N LEU A 306 7.58 15.86 -18.20
CA LEU A 306 7.21 15.47 -19.55
C LEU A 306 5.75 15.03 -19.65
N TRP A 307 5.27 14.25 -18.67
CA TRP A 307 3.88 13.84 -18.60
C TRP A 307 2.94 15.04 -18.39
N SER A 308 3.34 16.05 -17.61
CA SER A 308 2.50 17.19 -17.25
C SER A 308 2.28 18.21 -18.37
N VAL A 309 3.17 18.26 -19.37
CA VAL A 309 3.11 19.25 -20.46
C VAL A 309 1.78 19.17 -21.22
N GLY A 310 1.11 20.32 -21.36
CA GLY A 310 -0.09 20.45 -22.20
C GLY A 310 -1.35 19.81 -21.62
N ARG A 311 -1.37 19.50 -20.31
CA ARG A 311 -2.52 18.85 -19.66
C ARG A 311 -3.35 19.86 -18.85
N GLY A 312 -4.36 20.46 -19.48
CA GLY A 312 -5.25 21.44 -18.82
C GLY A 312 -5.95 20.94 -17.54
N ARG A 313 -6.25 19.63 -17.41
CA ARG A 313 -6.77 19.07 -16.15
C ARG A 313 -5.77 19.14 -14.99
N TYR A 314 -4.47 18.97 -15.28
CA TYR A 314 -3.42 19.12 -14.27
C TYR A 314 -3.34 20.58 -13.82
N GLU A 315 -3.24 21.50 -14.78
CA GLU A 315 -3.18 22.95 -14.56
C GLU A 315 -4.36 23.42 -13.70
N ASN A 316 -5.59 23.05 -14.09
CA ASN A 316 -6.80 23.37 -13.32
C ASN A 316 -6.77 22.84 -11.88
N SER A 317 -6.17 21.66 -11.65
CA SER A 317 -6.05 21.07 -10.32
C SER A 317 -5.03 21.81 -9.46
N VAL A 318 -3.89 22.19 -10.05
CA VAL A 318 -2.87 23.01 -9.39
C VAL A 318 -3.44 24.39 -9.05
N ASP A 319 -4.12 25.04 -9.99
CA ASP A 319 -4.75 26.35 -9.77
C ASP A 319 -5.84 26.30 -8.69
N ALA A 320 -6.61 25.21 -8.62
CA ALA A 320 -7.59 25.03 -7.55
C ALA A 320 -6.91 24.97 -6.17
N VAL A 321 -5.83 24.21 -6.03
CA VAL A 321 -5.06 24.12 -4.78
C VAL A 321 -4.45 25.48 -4.42
N LEU A 322 -3.83 26.17 -5.37
CA LEU A 322 -3.23 27.49 -5.14
C LEU A 322 -4.27 28.53 -4.71
N ARG A 323 -5.44 28.55 -5.36
CA ARG A 323 -6.55 29.45 -5.00
C ARG A 323 -7.05 29.22 -3.58
N GLU A 324 -7.24 27.97 -3.18
CA GLU A 324 -7.70 27.62 -1.82
C GLU A 324 -6.66 28.00 -0.76
N LEU A 325 -5.37 27.78 -1.05
CA LEU A 325 -4.29 28.18 -0.14
C LEU A 325 -4.19 29.70 0.00
N LEU A 326 -4.24 30.43 -1.11
CA LEU A 326 -4.26 31.89 -1.08
C LEU A 326 -5.47 32.41 -0.32
N SER A 327 -6.66 31.83 -0.56
CA SER A 327 -7.88 32.17 0.17
C SER A 327 -7.73 31.98 1.68
N PHE A 328 -7.09 30.89 2.12
CA PHE A 328 -6.81 30.65 3.54
C PHE A 328 -5.83 31.66 4.13
N LEU A 329 -4.74 31.98 3.41
CA LEU A 329 -3.77 32.98 3.85
C LEU A 329 -4.38 34.39 3.93
N THR A 330 -5.39 34.69 3.11
CA THR A 330 -6.14 35.96 3.15
C THR A 330 -7.38 35.91 4.07
N GLY A 331 -7.58 34.83 4.83
CA GLY A 331 -8.68 34.67 5.80
C GLY A 331 -10.06 34.33 5.20
N GLY A 332 -10.13 34.00 3.90
CA GLY A 332 -11.37 33.64 3.21
C GLY A 332 -11.77 32.17 3.31
N ALA A 333 -10.79 31.26 3.48
CA ALA A 333 -11.04 29.83 3.70
C ALA A 333 -10.65 29.42 5.12
N SER A 334 -11.33 28.41 5.68
CA SER A 334 -11.01 27.84 6.99
C SER A 334 -10.42 26.43 6.88
N ALA A 335 -9.52 26.10 7.80
CA ALA A 335 -8.98 24.74 7.91
C ALA A 335 -10.07 23.80 8.47
N GLY A 336 -10.20 22.61 7.88
CA GLY A 336 -11.16 21.61 8.36
C GLY A 336 -12.64 21.92 8.07
N ALA A 337 -12.95 22.91 7.22
CA ALA A 337 -14.33 23.28 6.86
C ALA A 337 -15.18 22.07 6.40
N ALA A 338 -14.61 21.22 5.56
CA ALA A 338 -15.29 20.01 5.10
C ALA A 338 -15.48 18.96 6.20
N VAL A 339 -14.54 18.87 7.15
CA VAL A 339 -14.67 17.98 8.31
C VAL A 339 -15.79 18.46 9.21
N ALA A 340 -15.88 19.77 9.46
CA ALA A 340 -16.98 20.38 10.22
C ALA A 340 -18.33 20.16 9.53
N SER A 341 -18.40 20.38 8.21
CA SER A 341 -19.61 20.14 7.41
C SER A 341 -20.08 18.68 7.49
N ARG A 342 -19.17 17.72 7.31
CA ARG A 342 -19.48 16.29 7.45
C ARG A 342 -19.84 15.92 8.89
N GLY A 343 -19.20 16.55 9.87
CA GLY A 343 -19.54 16.41 11.29
C GLY A 343 -20.99 16.81 11.56
N ASN A 344 -21.45 17.93 11.02
CA ASN A 344 -22.84 18.37 11.13
C ASN A 344 -23.81 17.35 10.49
N SER A 345 -23.46 16.81 9.32
CA SER A 345 -24.26 15.75 8.68
C SER A 345 -24.33 14.46 9.51
N LEU A 346 -23.24 14.08 10.17
CA LEU A 346 -23.21 12.90 11.06
C LEU A 346 -24.08 13.13 12.30
N THR A 347 -23.97 14.29 12.94
CA THR A 347 -24.79 14.64 14.10
C THR A 347 -26.28 14.62 13.76
N ALA A 348 -26.66 15.05 12.54
CA ALA A 348 -28.05 15.03 12.08
C ALA A 348 -28.67 13.62 12.01
N ILE A 349 -27.85 12.57 11.87
CA ILE A 349 -28.29 11.16 11.87
C ILE A 349 -27.99 10.45 13.19
N GLY A 350 -27.65 11.20 14.26
CA GLY A 350 -27.35 10.66 15.57
C GLY A 350 -25.96 10.01 15.72
N ALA A 351 -25.07 10.20 14.74
CA ALA A 351 -23.71 9.66 14.77
C ALA A 351 -22.68 10.71 15.21
N GLY A 352 -21.61 10.28 15.88
CA GLY A 352 -20.52 11.15 16.33
C GLY A 352 -19.28 11.11 15.44
N ILE A 353 -18.60 12.25 15.28
CA ILE A 353 -17.30 12.30 14.59
C ILE A 353 -16.23 11.45 15.30
N VAL A 354 -16.24 11.43 16.63
CA VAL A 354 -15.32 10.61 17.44
C VAL A 354 -15.58 9.12 17.22
N GLU A 355 -16.85 8.73 17.16
CA GLU A 355 -17.24 7.35 16.89
C GLU A 355 -16.76 6.89 15.50
N VAL A 356 -16.99 7.71 14.48
CA VAL A 356 -16.51 7.44 13.11
C VAL A 356 -14.98 7.40 13.07
N PHE A 357 -14.30 8.32 13.77
CA PHE A 357 -12.86 8.33 13.85
C PHE A 357 -12.31 7.03 14.48
N LEU A 358 -12.87 6.61 15.62
CA LEU A 358 -12.46 5.38 16.29
C LEU A 358 -12.73 4.15 15.39
N LYS A 359 -13.89 4.08 14.74
CA LYS A 359 -14.22 2.95 13.85
C LYS A 359 -13.30 2.86 12.63
N LEU A 360 -12.94 4.00 12.02
CA LEU A 360 -12.14 4.02 10.79
C LEU A 360 -10.63 4.04 11.03
N PHE A 361 -10.17 4.67 12.12
CA PHE A 361 -8.76 5.00 12.30
C PHE A 361 -8.11 4.40 13.54
N SER A 362 -8.81 3.68 14.43
CA SER A 362 -8.17 3.16 15.66
C SER A 362 -6.95 2.28 15.36
N VAL A 363 -7.09 1.31 14.45
CA VAL A 363 -6.00 0.41 14.08
C VAL A 363 -4.87 1.18 13.38
N SER A 364 -5.23 2.08 12.47
CA SER A 364 -4.28 2.96 11.79
C SER A 364 -3.51 3.87 12.76
N ALA A 365 -4.18 4.39 13.80
CA ALA A 365 -3.58 5.22 14.84
C ALA A 365 -2.57 4.44 15.68
N ILE A 366 -2.86 3.17 16.01
CA ILE A 366 -1.90 2.29 16.71
C ILE A 366 -0.64 2.10 15.86
N PHE A 367 -0.77 1.77 14.57
CA PHE A 367 0.38 1.59 13.69
C PHE A 367 1.15 2.90 13.45
N ALA A 368 0.45 4.03 13.32
CA ALA A 368 1.08 5.34 13.23
C ALA A 368 1.85 5.71 14.52
N ALA A 369 1.31 5.40 15.69
CA ALA A 369 1.98 5.61 16.97
C ALA A 369 3.23 4.72 17.09
N LEU A 370 3.13 3.44 16.75
CA LEU A 370 4.26 2.50 16.71
C LEU A 370 5.37 2.97 15.75
N ALA A 371 4.99 3.40 14.55
CA ALA A 371 5.91 3.98 13.57
C ALA A 371 6.56 5.26 14.12
N GLY A 372 5.78 6.15 14.75
CA GLY A 372 6.27 7.37 15.39
C GLY A 372 7.29 7.09 16.49
N LEU A 373 7.05 6.10 17.35
CA LEU A 373 8.00 5.68 18.37
C LEU A 373 9.31 5.17 17.73
N LEU A 374 9.23 4.36 16.68
CA LEU A 374 10.42 3.90 15.96
C LEU A 374 11.18 5.07 15.31
N MET A 375 10.47 6.03 14.72
CA MET A 375 11.05 7.25 14.15
C MET A 375 11.80 8.06 15.21
N LEU A 376 11.20 8.26 16.39
CA LEU A 376 11.84 8.97 17.51
C LEU A 376 13.09 8.24 18.00
N THR A 377 13.06 6.91 18.14
CA THR A 377 14.25 6.13 18.53
C THR A 377 15.37 6.21 17.49
N SER A 378 15.02 6.27 16.21
CA SER A 378 15.98 6.46 15.10
C SER A 378 16.63 7.84 15.13
N LEU A 379 15.84 8.91 15.33
CA LEU A 379 16.34 10.28 15.45
C LEU A 379 17.25 10.46 16.66
N ALA A 380 16.94 9.79 17.78
CA ALA A 380 17.77 9.78 18.97
C ALA A 380 19.07 8.96 18.81
N GLY A 381 19.28 8.28 17.67
CA GLY A 381 20.45 7.42 17.43
C GLY A 381 20.47 6.16 18.29
N ARG A 382 19.33 5.77 18.87
CA ARG A 382 19.20 4.63 19.80
C ARG A 382 18.72 3.35 19.14
N LEU A 383 18.60 3.36 17.80
CA LEU A 383 18.13 2.22 17.05
C LEU A 383 19.23 1.14 16.97
N ARG A 384 19.11 0.12 17.82
CA ARG A 384 19.96 -1.07 17.82
C ARG A 384 19.46 -2.04 16.73
N ASP A 385 19.95 -1.88 15.50
CA ASP A 385 19.73 -2.82 14.39
C ASP A 385 20.97 -2.86 13.51
N THR A 386 20.89 -3.59 12.39
CA THR A 386 21.91 -3.47 11.36
C THR A 386 22.07 -2.00 10.90
N PRO A 387 23.30 -1.56 10.56
CA PRO A 387 23.54 -0.20 10.09
C PRO A 387 22.65 0.20 8.89
N ASP A 388 22.32 -0.74 8.02
CA ASP A 388 21.44 -0.52 6.87
C ASP A 388 20.00 -0.26 7.29
N THR A 389 19.46 -1.08 8.18
CA THR A 389 18.11 -0.86 8.72
C THR A 389 18.02 0.52 9.37
N ALA A 390 19.02 0.91 10.16
CA ALA A 390 19.00 2.20 10.84
C ALA A 390 19.06 3.39 9.86
N ALA A 391 19.84 3.27 8.79
CA ALA A 391 19.90 4.26 7.72
C ALA A 391 18.56 4.36 6.96
N LEU A 392 17.95 3.23 6.59
CA LEU A 392 16.67 3.20 5.87
C LEU A 392 15.51 3.76 6.71
N VAL A 393 15.43 3.38 7.99
CA VAL A 393 14.44 3.96 8.92
C VAL A 393 14.63 5.47 9.02
N LYS A 394 15.88 5.95 9.04
CA LYS A 394 16.16 7.40 9.06
C LYS A 394 15.71 8.10 7.78
N TYR A 395 15.95 7.53 6.60
CA TYR A 395 15.41 8.08 5.34
C TYR A 395 13.89 8.23 5.37
N PHE A 396 13.17 7.16 5.76
CA PHE A 396 11.72 7.21 5.84
C PHE A 396 11.22 8.14 6.95
N THR A 397 11.95 8.23 8.06
CA THR A 397 11.65 9.18 9.14
C THR A 397 11.70 10.62 8.63
N VAL A 398 12.81 11.03 8.02
CA VAL A 398 12.95 12.40 7.50
C VAL A 398 11.97 12.65 6.36
N GLY A 399 11.75 11.66 5.48
CA GLY A 399 10.74 11.71 4.43
C GLY A 399 9.33 11.96 4.97
N LEU A 400 8.91 11.24 6.01
CA LEU A 400 7.61 11.44 6.65
C LEU A 400 7.51 12.77 7.38
N VAL A 401 8.58 13.23 8.02
CA VAL A 401 8.64 14.57 8.66
C VAL A 401 8.42 15.68 7.63
N VAL A 402 8.78 15.48 6.37
CA VAL A 402 8.48 16.42 5.27
C VAL A 402 7.07 16.21 4.69
N LEU A 403 6.66 14.96 4.46
CA LEU A 403 5.38 14.63 3.85
C LEU A 403 4.17 14.97 4.74
N ILE A 404 4.30 14.85 6.07
CA ILE A 404 3.19 15.14 7.01
C ILE A 404 2.79 16.63 6.94
N PRO A 405 3.71 17.61 7.12
CA PRO A 405 3.41 19.03 6.92
C PRO A 405 2.88 19.35 5.52
N TYR A 406 3.48 18.76 4.48
CA TYR A 406 2.98 18.90 3.11
C TYR A 406 1.53 18.43 2.98
N SER A 407 1.13 17.37 3.70
CA SER A 407 -0.24 16.88 3.68
C SER A 407 -1.23 17.87 4.30
N PHE A 408 -0.84 18.59 5.35
CA PHE A 408 -1.69 19.58 6.01
C PHE A 408 -2.05 20.78 5.12
N VAL A 409 -1.25 21.09 4.11
CA VAL A 409 -1.57 22.07 3.07
C VAL A 409 -2.92 21.75 2.41
N PHE A 410 -3.24 20.46 2.25
CA PHE A 410 -4.50 20.01 1.67
C PHE A 410 -5.66 19.94 2.66
N PHE A 411 -5.46 20.21 3.95
CA PHE A 411 -6.54 20.21 4.95
C PHE A 411 -7.38 21.50 4.93
N VAL A 412 -7.03 22.42 4.04
CA VAL A 412 -7.64 23.72 3.87
C VAL A 412 -8.83 23.67 2.90
N GLY A 413 -9.93 24.34 3.25
CA GLY A 413 -11.02 24.62 2.33
C GLY A 413 -11.67 23.39 1.70
N SER A 414 -12.04 23.51 0.42
CA SER A 414 -12.78 22.48 -0.32
C SER A 414 -11.90 21.30 -0.76
N VAL A 415 -10.56 21.45 -0.72
CA VAL A 415 -9.58 20.45 -1.14
C VAL A 415 -9.20 19.45 -0.05
N SER A 416 -9.81 19.54 1.14
CA SER A 416 -9.67 18.60 2.28
C SER A 416 -9.71 17.11 1.94
N LYS A 417 -10.40 16.68 0.87
CA LYS A 417 -10.37 15.28 0.42
C LYS A 417 -8.97 14.80 0.01
N LEU A 418 -8.11 15.73 -0.45
CA LEU A 418 -6.74 15.45 -0.86
C LEU A 418 -5.84 15.12 0.34
N PHE A 419 -6.16 15.65 1.53
CA PHE A 419 -5.46 15.30 2.78
C PHE A 419 -5.57 13.79 3.06
N PHE A 420 -6.78 13.23 3.01
CA PHE A 420 -7.00 11.80 3.26
C PHE A 420 -6.36 10.90 2.20
N ARG A 421 -6.04 11.44 1.02
CA ARG A 421 -5.22 10.72 0.04
C ARG A 421 -3.77 10.59 0.50
N ASN A 422 -3.19 11.64 1.04
CA ASN A 422 -1.82 11.57 1.57
C ASN A 422 -1.75 10.74 2.85
N VAL A 423 -2.79 10.77 3.69
CA VAL A 423 -2.92 9.84 4.83
C VAL A 423 -2.82 8.38 4.37
N GLY A 424 -3.46 8.03 3.24
CA GLY A 424 -3.34 6.70 2.65
C GLY A 424 -1.89 6.29 2.39
N LEU A 425 -1.08 7.18 1.78
CA LEU A 425 0.35 6.92 1.57
C LEU A 425 1.12 6.84 2.89
N ILE A 426 0.88 7.75 3.83
CA ILE A 426 1.52 7.73 5.15
C ILE A 426 1.27 6.38 5.83
N MET A 427 0.05 5.83 5.71
CA MET A 427 -0.28 4.53 6.26
C MET A 427 0.45 3.36 5.61
N VAL A 428 0.94 3.48 4.37
CA VAL A 428 1.87 2.50 3.78
C VAL A 428 3.16 2.44 4.61
N PHE A 429 3.77 3.60 4.87
CA PHE A 429 4.98 3.68 5.69
C PHE A 429 4.71 3.31 7.15
N SER A 430 3.58 3.72 7.73
CA SER A 430 3.18 3.31 9.08
C SER A 430 2.99 1.80 9.20
N THR A 431 2.53 1.13 8.14
CA THR A 431 2.43 -0.35 8.12
C THR A 431 3.83 -0.98 8.17
N ILE A 432 4.77 -0.48 7.34
CA ILE A 432 6.15 -0.98 7.28
C ILE A 432 6.91 -0.70 8.59
N LEU A 433 6.95 0.55 9.02
CA LEU A 433 7.68 0.96 10.22
C LEU A 433 7.00 0.49 11.51
N GLY A 434 5.67 0.55 11.56
CA GLY A 434 4.88 0.10 12.71
C GLY A 434 5.00 -1.41 12.95
N SER A 435 5.10 -2.23 11.89
CA SER A 435 5.36 -3.67 12.05
C SER A 435 6.78 -3.98 12.53
N ILE A 436 7.79 -3.24 12.07
CA ILE A 436 9.16 -3.32 12.62
C ILE A 436 9.17 -2.95 14.11
N ALA A 437 8.48 -1.87 14.47
CA ALA A 437 8.34 -1.44 15.86
C ALA A 437 7.64 -2.49 16.70
N LEU A 438 6.49 -3.02 16.23
CA LEU A 438 5.73 -4.06 16.90
C LEU A 438 6.60 -5.30 17.19
N TYR A 439 7.33 -5.78 16.18
CA TYR A 439 8.26 -6.90 16.35
C TYR A 439 9.28 -6.64 17.46
N ARG A 440 9.89 -5.44 17.47
CA ARG A 440 10.88 -5.05 18.48
C ARG A 440 10.30 -5.02 19.88
N TYR A 441 9.11 -4.46 20.06
CA TYR A 441 8.48 -4.38 21.37
C TYR A 441 8.07 -5.75 21.88
N VAL A 442 7.49 -6.60 21.02
CA VAL A 442 7.14 -7.98 21.40
C VAL A 442 8.40 -8.78 21.76
N SER A 443 9.45 -8.70 20.94
CA SER A 443 10.71 -9.41 21.20
C SER A 443 11.42 -8.89 22.46
N GLY A 444 11.42 -7.58 22.68
CA GLY A 444 11.97 -6.97 23.88
C GLY A 444 11.22 -7.39 25.14
N LEU A 445 9.89 -7.46 25.09
CA LEU A 445 9.09 -7.95 26.23
C LEU A 445 9.35 -9.44 26.54
N SER A 446 9.56 -10.28 25.53
CA SER A 446 9.90 -11.69 25.75
C SER A 446 11.29 -11.90 26.37
N GLU A 447 12.20 -10.93 26.29
CA GLU A 447 13.47 -10.99 27.03
C GLU A 447 13.29 -10.71 28.54
N PHE A 448 12.19 -10.07 28.96
CA PHE A 448 11.91 -9.73 30.36
C PHE A 448 10.89 -10.64 31.06
N ALA A 449 10.08 -11.37 30.29
CA ALA A 449 9.10 -12.34 30.79
C ALA A 449 9.43 -13.74 30.22
N PRO A 450 10.08 -14.63 31.00
CA PRO A 450 10.48 -15.96 30.55
C PRO A 450 9.31 -16.90 30.26
#